data_AF-A0A6J6GQ01-F1
#
_entry.id   AF-A0A6J6GQ01-F1
#
_cell.length_a   1.000
_cell.length_b   1.000
_cell.length_c   1.000
_cell.angle_alpha   90.00
_cell.angle_beta   90.00
_cell.angle_gamma   90.00
#
_symmetry.space_group_name_H-M   'P 1'
#
loop_
_entity.id
_entity.type
_entity.pdbx_description
1 polymer ?
#
loop_
_entity_poly.entity_id
_entity_poly.type
_entity_poly.pdbx_seq_one_letter_code
_entity_poly.pdbx_strand_id
1 'polypeptide(L)'
;MVEGKVLLNATLKVAPDSVEARNTIPVIREAVHAVDKEILVGGGTAVQYDTDVASRHDNRIIIPVVLVIIGIILGLLLRSIVAAALLLLTVVLSFMATLGVCQLVFEHVFNFAGADASFPLFTFIFLVALGIDYNIFLMTRVREESIKLGTRRGVIKGLTVTGGVITSAGIVLAATFAVLGVLPLVFLAQLGFAVAFGVLLDTIIVRSLLVPALVHVIGPKIWWPSKLQYENIK
;
A
#
# COMPACT_ATOMS: atom_id res chain seq x y z
N MET A 1 -17.67 28.64 -30.16
CA MET A 1 -18.17 27.27 -30.40
C MET A 1 -17.00 26.39 -30.71
N VAL A 2 -16.85 25.26 -30.02
CA VAL A 2 -15.87 24.22 -30.34
C VAL A 2 -16.69 23.02 -30.79
N GLU A 3 -16.46 22.51 -32.00
CA GLU A 3 -17.16 21.33 -32.54
C GLU A 3 -18.70 21.41 -32.50
N GLY A 4 -19.28 22.59 -32.77
CA GLY A 4 -20.75 22.77 -32.77
C GLY A 4 -21.38 22.86 -31.38
N LYS A 5 -20.59 22.84 -30.30
CA LYS A 5 -21.05 23.06 -28.92
C LYS A 5 -20.83 24.51 -28.47
N VAL A 6 -21.78 25.04 -27.71
CA VAL A 6 -21.66 26.33 -27.02
C VAL A 6 -20.83 26.12 -25.76
N LEU A 7 -19.77 26.92 -25.60
CA LEU A 7 -18.88 26.86 -24.46
C LEU A 7 -19.15 28.08 -23.56
N LEU A 8 -19.52 27.81 -22.31
CA LEU A 8 -19.72 28.82 -21.29
C LEU A 8 -18.56 28.72 -20.29
N ASN A 9 -17.85 29.83 -20.09
CA ASN A 9 -16.77 29.90 -19.12
C ASN A 9 -17.31 30.42 -17.79
N ALA A 10 -17.11 29.65 -16.72
CA ALA A 10 -17.39 30.05 -15.35
C ALA A 10 -16.10 29.94 -14.53
N THR A 11 -15.77 31.01 -13.81
CA THR A 11 -14.58 31.04 -12.93
C THR A 11 -15.05 31.00 -11.49
N LEU A 12 -14.56 30.02 -10.73
CA LEU A 12 -14.83 29.92 -9.30
C LEU A 12 -14.14 31.06 -8.55
N LYS A 13 -14.76 31.52 -7.45
CA LYS A 13 -14.18 32.55 -6.57
C LYS A 13 -13.04 32.00 -5.69
N VAL A 14 -12.96 30.68 -5.56
CA VAL A 14 -11.97 29.95 -4.77
C VAL A 14 -10.84 29.45 -5.67
N ALA A 15 -9.69 29.16 -5.08
CA ALA A 15 -8.55 28.64 -5.82
C ALA A 15 -8.91 27.31 -6.52
N PRO A 16 -8.60 27.13 -7.82
CA PRO A 16 -9.11 26.04 -8.64
C PRO A 16 -8.61 24.64 -8.23
N ASP A 17 -7.50 24.56 -7.50
CA ASP A 17 -6.87 23.37 -6.93
C ASP A 17 -7.33 23.04 -5.50
N SER A 18 -8.11 23.95 -4.89
CA SER A 18 -8.61 23.76 -3.53
C SER A 18 -9.63 22.62 -3.43
N VAL A 19 -9.73 22.05 -2.22
CA VAL A 19 -10.75 21.04 -1.89
C VAL A 19 -12.16 21.64 -2.04
N GLU A 20 -12.33 22.92 -1.70
CA GLU A 20 -13.60 23.63 -1.81
C GLU A 20 -14.05 23.77 -3.29
N ALA A 21 -13.13 24.10 -4.18
CA ALA A 21 -13.40 24.17 -5.62
C ALA A 21 -13.86 22.80 -6.16
N ARG A 22 -13.15 21.72 -5.81
CA ARG A 22 -13.51 20.36 -6.21
C ARG A 22 -14.88 19.95 -5.68
N ASN A 23 -15.19 20.25 -4.42
CA ASN A 23 -16.49 19.91 -3.82
C ASN A 23 -17.67 20.70 -4.41
N THR A 24 -17.42 21.77 -5.16
CA THR A 24 -18.46 22.55 -5.84
C THR A 24 -18.88 21.91 -7.18
N ILE A 25 -18.04 21.06 -7.77
CA ILE A 25 -18.30 20.42 -9.08
C ILE A 25 -19.59 19.59 -9.09
N PRO A 26 -19.92 18.76 -8.09
CA PRO A 26 -21.19 18.05 -8.03
C PRO A 26 -22.40 18.97 -8.04
N VAL A 27 -22.33 20.07 -7.29
CA VAL A 27 -23.42 21.07 -7.19
C VAL A 27 -23.64 21.75 -8.55
N ILE A 28 -22.56 22.11 -9.24
CA ILE A 28 -22.64 22.69 -10.58
C ILE A 28 -23.25 21.68 -11.57
N ARG A 29 -22.79 20.43 -11.54
CA ARG A 29 -23.33 19.35 -12.39
C ARG A 29 -24.80 19.10 -12.15
N GLU A 30 -25.23 19.08 -10.89
CA GLU A 30 -26.64 18.93 -10.54
C GLU A 30 -27.49 20.10 -11.06
N ALA A 31 -27.01 21.34 -10.91
CA ALA A 31 -27.72 22.53 -11.38
C ALA A 31 -27.85 22.58 -12.91
N VAL A 32 -26.81 22.23 -13.67
CA VAL A 32 -26.88 22.23 -15.14
C VAL A 32 -27.67 21.04 -15.67
N HIS A 33 -27.56 19.86 -15.07
CA HIS A 33 -28.35 18.69 -15.47
C HIS A 33 -29.85 18.83 -15.15
N ALA A 34 -30.22 19.73 -14.23
CA ALA A 34 -31.62 20.11 -14.01
C ALA A 34 -32.21 20.91 -15.19
N VAL A 35 -31.35 21.59 -15.97
CA VAL A 35 -31.74 22.29 -17.21
C VAL A 35 -31.70 21.32 -18.39
N ASP A 36 -30.56 20.65 -18.58
CA ASP A 36 -30.35 19.66 -19.65
C ASP A 36 -29.24 18.68 -19.25
N LYS A 37 -29.54 17.37 -19.33
CA LYS A 37 -28.62 16.28 -18.96
C LYS A 37 -27.45 16.12 -19.92
N GLU A 38 -27.51 16.70 -21.11
CA GLU A 38 -26.42 16.63 -22.09
C GLU A 38 -25.34 17.70 -21.83
N ILE A 39 -25.56 18.64 -20.90
CA ILE A 39 -24.58 19.68 -20.55
C ILE A 39 -23.40 19.06 -19.80
N LEU A 40 -22.21 19.18 -20.37
CA LEU A 40 -20.98 18.68 -19.77
C LEU A 40 -20.26 19.75 -18.96
N VAL A 41 -19.82 19.39 -17.76
CA VAL A 41 -19.00 20.25 -16.88
C VAL A 41 -17.55 19.76 -16.92
N GLY A 42 -16.69 20.55 -17.55
CA GLY A 42 -15.24 20.29 -17.69
C GLY A 42 -14.37 21.34 -17.00
N GLY A 43 -13.08 21.36 -17.37
CA GLY A 43 -12.07 22.26 -16.79
C GLY A 43 -11.18 21.55 -15.75
N GLY A 44 -10.08 22.20 -15.36
CA GLY A 44 -9.05 21.60 -14.50
C GLY A 44 -9.60 21.06 -13.17
N THR A 45 -10.44 21.83 -12.49
CA THR A 45 -11.09 21.42 -11.23
C THR A 45 -12.02 20.22 -11.41
N ALA A 46 -12.77 20.17 -12.52
CA ALA A 46 -13.67 19.04 -12.81
C ALA A 46 -12.87 17.76 -13.10
N VAL A 47 -11.77 17.86 -13.86
CA VAL A 47 -10.86 16.74 -14.11
C VAL A 47 -10.23 16.22 -12.81
N GLN A 48 -9.78 17.12 -11.92
CA GLN A 48 -9.26 16.73 -10.61
C GLN A 48 -10.33 16.05 -9.73
N TYR A 49 -11.56 16.57 -9.71
CA TYR A 49 -12.67 15.93 -9.01
C TYR A 49 -12.97 14.53 -9.57
N ASP A 50 -13.01 14.37 -10.89
CA ASP A 50 -13.25 13.07 -11.52
C ASP A 50 -12.12 12.08 -11.23
N THR A 51 -10.88 12.56 -11.18
CA THR A 51 -9.71 11.77 -10.78
C THR A 51 -9.81 11.34 -9.32
N ASP A 52 -10.21 12.24 -8.41
CA ASP A 52 -10.41 11.91 -6.99
C ASP A 52 -11.50 10.84 -6.80
N VAL A 53 -12.61 10.94 -7.54
CA VAL A 53 -13.70 9.97 -7.50
C VAL A 53 -13.25 8.61 -8.04
N ALA A 54 -12.57 8.60 -9.19
CA ALA A 54 -12.03 7.39 -9.79
C ALA A 54 -11.01 6.71 -8.86
N SER A 55 -10.03 7.46 -8.33
CA SER A 55 -9.02 6.91 -7.43
C SER A 55 -9.62 6.38 -6.11
N ARG A 56 -10.67 7.02 -5.57
CA ARG A 56 -11.41 6.48 -4.40
C ARG A 56 -12.13 5.17 -4.72
N HIS A 57 -12.72 5.07 -5.90
CA HIS A 57 -13.36 3.84 -6.37
C HIS A 57 -12.33 2.73 -6.52
N ASP A 58 -11.22 3.02 -7.21
CA ASP A 58 -10.13 2.08 -7.43
C ASP A 58 -9.49 1.61 -6.13
N ASN A 59 -9.24 2.52 -5.18
CA ASN A 59 -8.75 2.16 -3.84
C ASN A 59 -9.68 1.16 -3.12
N ARG A 60 -11.01 1.32 -3.25
CA ARG A 60 -11.99 0.44 -2.60
C ARG A 60 -12.09 -0.94 -3.25
N ILE A 61 -11.67 -1.08 -4.51
CA ILE A 61 -11.76 -2.34 -5.25
C ILE A 61 -10.39 -3.01 -5.33
N ILE A 62 -9.39 -2.32 -5.85
CA ILE A 62 -8.06 -2.86 -6.15
C ILE A 62 -7.37 -3.33 -4.87
N ILE A 63 -7.36 -2.52 -3.80
CA ILE A 63 -6.66 -2.87 -2.56
C ILE A 63 -7.22 -4.19 -1.97
N PRO A 64 -8.54 -4.34 -1.72
CA PRO A 64 -9.07 -5.61 -1.22
C PRO A 64 -8.85 -6.79 -2.17
N VAL A 65 -9.05 -6.59 -3.48
CA VAL A 65 -8.88 -7.66 -4.49
C VAL A 65 -7.44 -8.18 -4.48
N VAL A 66 -6.45 -7.27 -4.48
CA VAL A 66 -5.03 -7.62 -4.43
C VAL A 66 -4.69 -8.35 -3.12
N LEU A 67 -5.18 -7.87 -1.97
CA LEU A 67 -4.98 -8.55 -0.69
C LEU A 67 -5.56 -9.96 -0.66
N VAL A 68 -6.75 -10.16 -1.22
CA VAL A 68 -7.38 -11.49 -1.32
C VAL A 68 -6.53 -12.42 -2.19
N ILE A 69 -6.09 -11.95 -3.37
CA ILE A 69 -5.24 -12.73 -4.27
C ILE A 69 -3.93 -13.14 -3.59
N ILE A 70 -3.25 -12.20 -2.93
CA ILE A 70 -2.01 -12.48 -2.18
C ILE A 70 -2.28 -13.45 -1.04
N GLY A 71 -3.39 -13.29 -0.32
CA GLY A 71 -3.79 -14.19 0.75
C GLY A 71 -3.98 -15.63 0.27
N ILE A 72 -4.62 -15.80 -0.88
CA ILE A 72 -4.78 -17.11 -1.52
C ILE A 72 -3.41 -17.69 -1.89
N ILE A 73 -2.54 -16.91 -2.56
CA ILE A 73 -1.20 -17.36 -2.96
C ILE A 73 -0.38 -17.78 -1.74
N LEU A 74 -0.32 -16.95 -0.69
CA LEU A 74 0.40 -17.26 0.55
C LEU A 74 -0.21 -18.48 1.26
N GLY A 75 -1.54 -18.59 1.30
CA GLY A 75 -2.25 -19.73 1.89
C GLY A 75 -1.91 -21.04 1.19
N LEU A 76 -1.87 -21.03 -0.15
CA LEU A 76 -1.47 -22.18 -0.96
C LEU A 76 0.01 -22.53 -0.80
N LEU A 77 0.89 -21.53 -0.85
CA LEU A 77 2.34 -21.71 -0.75
C LEU A 77 2.73 -22.28 0.62
N LEU A 78 2.16 -21.73 1.68
CA LEU A 78 2.45 -22.16 3.05
C LEU A 78 1.67 -23.41 3.46
N ARG A 79 0.58 -23.72 2.76
CA ARG A 79 -0.45 -24.69 3.19
C ARG A 79 -0.99 -24.36 4.59
N SER A 80 -1.07 -23.07 4.90
CA SER A 80 -1.55 -22.55 6.18
C SER A 80 -2.32 -21.25 5.97
N ILE A 81 -3.54 -21.22 6.50
CA ILE A 81 -4.42 -20.05 6.44
C ILE A 81 -4.01 -19.03 7.49
N VAL A 82 -3.63 -19.48 8.69
CA VAL A 82 -3.25 -18.59 9.79
C VAL A 82 -1.95 -17.84 9.48
N ALA A 83 -0.96 -18.53 8.91
CA ALA A 83 0.28 -17.90 8.50
C ALA A 83 0.04 -16.86 7.39
N ALA A 84 -0.78 -17.20 6.39
CA ALA A 84 -1.12 -16.29 5.30
C ALA A 84 -1.85 -15.03 5.81
N ALA A 85 -2.85 -15.20 6.69
CA ALA A 85 -3.59 -14.10 7.28
C ALA A 85 -2.69 -13.18 8.13
N LEU A 86 -1.78 -13.76 8.93
CA LEU A 86 -0.82 -13.00 9.72
C LEU A 86 0.10 -12.15 8.84
N LEU A 87 0.66 -12.75 7.78
CA LEU A 87 1.54 -12.04 6.86
C LEU A 87 0.81 -10.91 6.11
N LEU A 88 -0.42 -11.17 5.64
CA LEU A 88 -1.26 -10.14 5.07
C LEU A 88 -1.52 -8.99 6.05
N LEU A 89 -1.85 -9.32 7.30
CA LEU A 89 -2.09 -8.33 8.34
C LEU A 89 -0.85 -7.45 8.56
N THR A 90 0.34 -8.06 8.56
CA THR A 90 1.59 -7.30 8.70
C THR A 90 1.85 -6.38 7.50
N VAL A 91 1.51 -6.79 6.28
CA VAL A 91 1.61 -5.94 5.08
C VAL A 91 0.65 -4.75 5.18
N VAL A 92 -0.60 -4.99 5.55
CA VAL A 92 -1.61 -3.92 5.74
C VAL A 92 -1.17 -2.96 6.84
N LEU A 93 -0.62 -3.47 7.94
CA LEU A 93 -0.11 -2.65 9.04
C LEU A 93 1.08 -1.79 8.60
N SER A 94 2.06 -2.35 7.88
CA SER A 94 3.17 -1.59 7.29
C SER A 94 2.69 -0.50 6.35
N PHE A 95 1.70 -0.81 5.49
CA PHE A 95 1.13 0.17 4.56
C PHE A 95 0.42 1.31 5.29
N MET A 96 -0.44 1.01 6.27
CA MET A 96 -1.13 2.01 7.08
C MET A 96 -0.15 2.86 7.89
N ALA A 97 0.87 2.25 8.50
CA ALA A 97 1.92 2.96 9.22
C ALA A 97 2.71 3.89 8.28
N THR A 98 3.01 3.44 7.06
CA THR A 98 3.69 4.26 6.05
C THR A 98 2.85 5.46 5.66
N LEU A 99 1.56 5.27 5.37
CA LEU A 99 0.65 6.38 5.06
C LEU A 99 0.54 7.37 6.24
N GLY A 100 0.43 6.87 7.47
CA GLY A 100 0.38 7.72 8.67
C GLY A 100 1.64 8.55 8.86
N VAL A 101 2.82 7.94 8.69
CA VAL A 101 4.10 8.67 8.77
C VAL A 101 4.24 9.67 7.63
N CYS A 102 3.85 9.30 6.40
CA CYS A 102 3.86 10.22 5.26
C CYS A 102 2.97 11.42 5.52
N GLN A 103 1.75 11.21 6.01
CA GLN A 103 0.84 12.30 6.35
C GLN A 103 1.49 13.26 7.36
N LEU A 104 2.07 12.73 8.44
CA LEU A 104 2.75 13.55 9.45
C LEU A 104 3.92 14.34 8.86
N VAL A 105 4.78 13.69 8.08
CA VAL A 105 5.97 14.30 7.50
C VAL A 105 5.60 15.38 6.48
N PHE A 106 4.69 15.11 5.55
CA PHE A 106 4.37 16.07 4.49
C PHE A 106 3.49 17.22 4.99
N GLU A 107 2.60 16.97 5.94
CA GLU A 107 1.76 18.01 6.53
C GLU A 107 2.56 18.92 7.46
N HIS A 108 3.39 18.37 8.36
CA HIS A 108 4.04 19.17 9.41
C HIS A 108 5.47 19.61 9.08
N VAL A 109 6.21 18.86 8.25
CA VAL A 109 7.62 19.18 7.93
C VAL A 109 7.71 19.97 6.64
N PHE A 110 6.97 19.56 5.61
CA PHE A 110 7.07 20.15 4.28
C PHE A 110 5.94 21.13 3.93
N ASN A 111 4.93 21.30 4.80
CA ASN A 111 3.75 22.15 4.56
C ASN A 111 3.04 21.87 3.23
N PHE A 112 3.14 20.65 2.70
CA PHE A 112 2.43 20.27 1.48
C PHE A 112 1.02 19.80 1.86
N ALA A 113 0.07 20.73 1.78
CA ALA A 113 -1.35 20.46 1.99
C ALA A 113 -1.93 19.77 0.76
N GLY A 114 -1.84 18.44 0.71
CA GLY A 114 -2.51 17.64 -0.30
C GLY A 114 -1.73 16.39 -0.68
N ALA A 115 -2.22 15.24 -0.23
CA ALA A 115 -1.89 13.98 -0.88
C ALA A 115 -2.71 13.90 -2.17
N ASP A 116 -2.04 13.64 -3.29
CA ASP A 116 -2.70 13.32 -4.57
C ASP A 116 -3.69 12.16 -4.35
N ALA A 117 -4.89 12.18 -4.94
CA ALA A 117 -5.86 11.11 -4.72
C ALA A 117 -5.37 9.74 -5.18
N SER A 118 -4.42 9.70 -6.11
CA SER A 118 -3.80 8.47 -6.59
C SER A 118 -2.66 7.98 -5.69
N PHE A 119 -2.15 8.83 -4.79
CA PHE A 119 -0.99 8.52 -3.93
C PHE A 119 -1.17 7.23 -3.12
N PRO A 120 -2.29 7.01 -2.40
CA PRO A 120 -2.46 5.77 -1.62
C PRO A 120 -2.41 4.51 -2.47
N LEU A 121 -2.97 4.55 -3.69
CA LEU A 121 -2.99 3.41 -4.61
C LEU A 121 -1.59 3.08 -5.08
N PHE A 122 -0.82 4.08 -5.53
CA PHE A 122 0.55 3.87 -5.99
C PHE A 122 1.45 3.39 -4.85
N THR A 123 1.38 4.02 -3.68
CA THR A 123 2.14 3.57 -2.51
C THR A 123 1.80 2.12 -2.16
N PHE A 124 0.51 1.74 -2.17
CA PHE A 124 0.09 0.36 -1.94
C PHE A 124 0.70 -0.58 -2.97
N ILE A 125 0.54 -0.29 -4.26
CA ILE A 125 1.04 -1.14 -5.35
C ILE A 125 2.55 -1.34 -5.23
N PHE A 126 3.33 -0.28 -5.02
CA PHE A 126 4.78 -0.39 -4.90
C PHE A 126 5.21 -1.16 -3.64
N LEU A 127 4.66 -0.83 -2.47
CA LEU A 127 5.03 -1.52 -1.23
C LEU A 127 4.68 -3.00 -1.27
N VAL A 128 3.52 -3.32 -1.85
CA VAL A 128 3.06 -4.69 -1.99
C VAL A 128 3.88 -5.44 -3.04
N ALA A 129 4.08 -4.87 -4.23
CA ALA A 129 4.87 -5.50 -5.29
C ALA A 129 6.29 -5.81 -4.82
N LEU A 130 6.91 -4.89 -4.07
CA LEU A 130 8.27 -5.05 -3.57
C LEU A 130 8.31 -5.96 -2.33
N GLY A 131 7.30 -5.90 -1.45
CA GLY A 131 7.27 -6.64 -0.20
C GLY A 131 6.87 -8.12 -0.32
N ILE A 132 6.00 -8.46 -1.28
CA ILE A 132 5.51 -9.84 -1.46
C ILE A 132 6.65 -10.80 -1.79
N ASP A 133 7.55 -10.42 -2.69
CA ASP A 133 8.64 -11.30 -3.13
C ASP A 133 9.51 -11.72 -1.95
N TYR A 134 9.79 -10.78 -1.03
CA TYR A 134 10.52 -11.07 0.20
C TYR A 134 9.71 -11.92 1.19
N ASN A 135 8.39 -11.70 1.29
CA ASN A 135 7.50 -12.56 2.07
C ASN A 135 7.55 -14.00 1.57
N ILE A 136 7.44 -14.20 0.26
CA ILE A 136 7.49 -15.52 -0.36
C ILE A 136 8.86 -16.18 -0.13
N PHE A 137 9.95 -15.45 -0.37
CA PHE A 137 11.31 -15.98 -0.20
C PHE A 137 11.60 -16.41 1.25
N LEU A 138 11.31 -15.52 2.22
CA LEU A 138 11.47 -15.83 3.64
C LEU A 138 10.60 -17.01 4.05
N MET A 139 9.33 -16.99 3.67
CA MET A 139 8.36 -17.98 4.16
C MET A 139 8.54 -19.36 3.55
N THR A 140 8.99 -19.43 2.30
CA THR A 140 9.44 -20.68 1.69
C THR A 140 10.57 -21.29 2.51
N ARG A 141 11.58 -20.47 2.87
CA ARG A 141 12.71 -20.95 3.67
C ARG A 141 12.32 -21.30 5.10
N VAL A 142 11.51 -20.48 5.75
CA VAL A 142 10.97 -20.74 7.09
C VAL A 142 10.21 -22.06 7.11
N ARG A 143 9.40 -22.34 6.09
CA ARG A 143 8.66 -23.60 5.97
C ARG A 143 9.59 -24.80 5.81
N GLU A 144 10.60 -24.72 4.93
CA GLU A 144 11.60 -25.77 4.75
C GLU A 144 12.34 -26.10 6.05
N GLU A 145 12.77 -25.08 6.78
CA GLU A 145 13.48 -25.25 8.05
C GLU A 145 12.54 -25.71 9.18
N SER A 146 11.28 -25.26 9.19
CA SER A 146 10.29 -25.67 10.21
C SER A 146 9.91 -27.14 10.10
N ILE A 147 9.94 -27.71 8.89
CA ILE A 147 9.74 -29.16 8.69
C ILE A 147 10.86 -29.98 9.37
N LYS A 148 12.08 -29.44 9.44
CA LYS A 148 13.27 -30.15 9.96
C LYS A 148 13.53 -29.88 11.44
N LEU A 149 13.44 -28.62 11.85
CA LEU A 149 13.89 -28.12 13.15
C LEU A 149 12.74 -27.78 14.09
N GLY A 150 11.51 -27.87 13.58
CA GLY A 150 10.33 -27.40 14.29
C GLY A 150 10.01 -25.94 14.07
N THR A 151 8.78 -25.53 14.36
CA THR A 151 8.23 -24.20 14.03
C THR A 151 9.11 -23.06 14.55
N ARG A 152 9.45 -23.09 15.84
CA ARG A 152 10.19 -21.99 16.48
C ARG A 152 11.62 -21.87 15.95
N ARG A 153 12.35 -22.98 15.90
CA ARG A 153 13.75 -22.99 15.42
C ARG A 153 13.82 -22.78 13.91
N GLY A 154 12.83 -23.27 13.18
CA GLY A 154 12.70 -23.10 11.73
C GLY A 154 12.48 -21.64 11.32
N VAL A 155 11.63 -20.90 12.04
CA VAL A 155 11.43 -19.46 11.80
C VAL A 155 12.71 -18.68 12.04
N ILE A 156 13.38 -18.92 13.17
CA ILE A 156 14.65 -18.26 13.50
C ILE A 156 15.71 -18.62 12.45
N LYS A 157 15.84 -19.91 12.10
CA LYS A 157 16.83 -20.36 11.12
C LYS A 157 16.56 -19.76 9.74
N GLY A 158 15.31 -19.78 9.29
CA GLY A 158 14.89 -19.16 8.03
C GLY A 158 15.27 -17.68 8.00
N LEU A 159 14.91 -16.93 9.06
CA LEU A 159 15.24 -15.51 9.17
C LEU A 159 16.76 -15.26 9.18
N THR A 160 17.55 -16.05 9.92
CA THR A 160 19.01 -15.85 9.96
C THR A 160 19.68 -16.10 8.60
N VAL A 161 19.12 -16.98 7.78
CA VAL A 161 19.68 -17.33 6.46
C VAL A 161 19.27 -16.31 5.40
N THR A 162 18.03 -15.84 5.42
CA THR A 162 17.52 -14.93 4.38
C THR A 162 17.59 -13.45 4.76
N GLY A 163 17.68 -13.15 6.06
CA GLY A 163 17.58 -11.78 6.59
C GLY A 163 18.65 -10.83 6.05
N GLY A 164 19.89 -11.29 5.91
CA GLY A 164 20.97 -10.48 5.34
C GLY A 164 20.70 -10.05 3.90
N VAL A 165 20.24 -10.98 3.05
CA VAL A 165 19.94 -10.72 1.62
C VAL A 165 18.71 -9.83 1.47
N ILE A 166 17.66 -10.06 2.27
CA ILE A 166 16.44 -9.25 2.22
C ILE A 166 16.72 -7.81 2.70
N THR A 167 17.48 -7.67 3.80
CA THR A 167 17.79 -6.35 4.36
C THR A 167 18.70 -5.55 3.43
N SER A 168 19.70 -6.19 2.82
CA SER A 168 20.56 -5.50 1.85
C SER A 168 19.77 -5.07 0.60
N ALA A 169 18.91 -5.94 0.07
CA ALA A 169 18.04 -5.60 -1.05
C ALA A 169 17.08 -4.45 -0.70
N GLY A 170 16.47 -4.48 0.49
CA GLY A 170 15.59 -3.44 1.00
C GLY A 170 16.28 -2.07 1.11
N ILE A 171 17.54 -2.04 1.59
CA ILE A 171 18.32 -0.79 1.68
C ILE A 171 18.63 -0.25 0.28
N VAL A 172 19.05 -1.09 -0.66
CA VAL A 172 19.33 -0.67 -2.04
C VAL A 172 18.08 -0.09 -2.69
N LEU A 173 16.94 -0.76 -2.53
CA LEU A 173 15.67 -0.32 -3.07
C LEU A 173 15.18 0.99 -2.41
N ALA A 174 15.32 1.11 -1.09
CA ALA A 174 14.98 2.34 -0.40
C ALA A 174 15.84 3.52 -0.89
N ALA A 175 17.14 3.28 -1.11
CA ALA A 175 18.03 4.29 -1.67
C ALA A 175 17.62 4.71 -3.08
N THR A 176 17.24 3.76 -3.97
CA THR A 176 16.82 4.10 -5.34
C THR A 176 15.52 4.91 -5.37
N PHE A 177 14.53 4.55 -4.55
CA PHE A 177 13.28 5.31 -4.46
C PHE A 177 13.46 6.68 -3.78
N ALA A 178 14.39 6.80 -2.82
CA ALA A 178 14.70 8.08 -2.19
C ALA A 178 15.24 9.12 -3.21
N VAL A 179 15.90 8.69 -4.29
CA VAL A 179 16.37 9.58 -5.36
C VAL A 179 15.21 10.32 -6.05
N LEU A 180 14.00 9.76 -6.09
CA LEU A 180 12.83 10.45 -6.64
C LEU A 180 12.51 11.75 -5.90
N GLY A 181 12.94 11.88 -4.64
CA GLY A 181 12.82 13.11 -3.85
C GLY A 181 13.67 14.28 -4.34
N VAL A 182 14.64 14.04 -5.23
CA VAL A 182 15.47 15.09 -5.84
C VAL A 182 14.72 15.82 -6.96
N LEU A 183 13.71 15.17 -7.56
CA LEU A 183 12.92 15.77 -8.63
C LEU A 183 12.02 16.89 -8.07
N PRO A 184 11.85 18.01 -8.79
CA PRO A 184 11.00 19.12 -8.38
C PRO A 184 9.50 18.81 -8.60
N LEU A 185 9.08 17.59 -8.27
CA LEU A 185 7.71 17.08 -8.41
C LEU A 185 7.27 16.49 -7.07
N VAL A 186 6.37 17.21 -6.39
CA VAL A 186 5.88 16.86 -5.04
C VAL A 186 5.35 15.43 -4.99
N PHE A 187 4.58 15.01 -5.99
CA PHE A 187 4.05 13.66 -6.09
C PHE A 187 5.14 12.58 -6.09
N LEU A 188 6.20 12.75 -6.91
CA LEU A 188 7.29 11.79 -6.99
C LEU A 188 8.13 11.77 -5.71
N ALA A 189 8.33 12.93 -5.08
CA ALA A 189 9.01 13.02 -3.79
C ALA A 189 8.23 12.32 -2.68
N GLN A 190 6.91 12.52 -2.64
CA GLN A 190 6.01 11.82 -1.71
C GLN A 190 6.05 10.32 -1.93
N LEU A 191 5.89 9.87 -3.18
CA LEU A 191 5.91 8.46 -3.53
C LEU A 191 7.27 7.82 -3.20
N GLY A 192 8.37 8.48 -3.56
CA GLY A 192 9.73 8.02 -3.28
C GLY A 192 9.99 7.86 -1.79
N PHE A 193 9.61 8.86 -0.98
CA PHE A 193 9.70 8.78 0.48
C PHE A 193 8.84 7.65 1.04
N ALA A 194 7.58 7.55 0.61
CA ALA A 194 6.65 6.53 1.10
C ALA A 194 7.16 5.12 0.81
N VAL A 195 7.62 4.85 -0.42
CA VAL A 195 8.15 3.54 -0.79
C VAL A 195 9.45 3.24 -0.05
N ALA A 196 10.39 4.20 0.02
CA ALA A 196 11.64 4.01 0.74
C ALA A 196 11.42 3.73 2.23
N PHE A 197 10.59 4.54 2.90
CA PHE A 197 10.26 4.36 4.30
C PHE A 197 9.51 3.04 4.54
N GLY A 198 8.48 2.75 3.74
CA GLY A 198 7.67 1.54 3.93
C GLY A 198 8.45 0.26 3.70
N VAL A 199 9.40 0.23 2.76
CA VAL A 199 10.28 -0.93 2.55
C VAL A 199 11.27 -1.09 3.71
N LEU A 200 11.85 -0.01 4.23
CA LEU A 200 12.71 -0.09 5.41
C LEU A 200 11.93 -0.53 6.65
N LEU A 201 10.72 0.01 6.86
CA LEU A 201 9.81 -0.39 7.92
C LEU A 201 9.49 -1.89 7.83
N ASP A 202 9.15 -2.37 6.63
CA ASP A 202 8.82 -3.78 6.41
C ASP A 202 10.02 -4.68 6.69
N THR A 203 11.18 -4.36 6.12
CA THR A 203 12.37 -5.22 6.20
C THR A 203 13.02 -5.24 7.59
N ILE A 204 13.13 -4.07 8.24
CA ILE A 204 13.86 -3.92 9.50
C ILE A 204 12.96 -4.18 10.71
N ILE A 205 11.71 -3.70 10.70
CA ILE A 205 10.85 -3.76 11.87
C ILE A 205 9.87 -4.93 11.74
N VAL A 206 9.10 -4.96 10.66
CA VAL A 206 8.00 -5.92 10.56
C VAL A 206 8.52 -7.35 10.37
N ARG A 207 9.39 -7.56 9.39
CA ARG A 207 9.90 -8.88 9.03
C ARG A 207 10.90 -9.43 10.04
N SER A 208 11.75 -8.57 10.59
CA SER A 208 12.83 -9.01 11.49
C SER A 208 12.39 -9.11 12.95
N LEU A 209 11.36 -8.38 13.37
CA LEU A 209 10.88 -8.37 14.76
C LEU A 209 9.43 -8.81 14.89
N LEU A 210 8.50 -8.13 14.20
CA LEU A 210 7.06 -8.35 14.40
C LEU A 210 6.62 -9.76 13.99
N VAL A 211 7.02 -10.22 12.80
CA VAL A 211 6.64 -11.55 12.29
C VAL A 211 7.17 -12.67 13.21
N PRO A 212 8.47 -12.73 13.55
CA PRO A 212 8.98 -13.74 14.49
C PRO A 212 8.31 -13.68 15.87
N ALA A 213 8.04 -12.48 16.39
CA ALA A 213 7.37 -12.30 17.68
C ALA A 213 5.94 -12.85 17.65
N LEU A 214 5.16 -12.52 16.60
CA LEU A 214 3.80 -13.04 16.45
C LEU A 214 3.78 -14.56 16.26
N VAL A 215 4.70 -15.10 15.46
CA VAL A 215 4.83 -16.56 15.30
C VAL A 215 5.20 -17.22 16.63
N HIS A 216 6.06 -16.57 17.44
CA HIS A 216 6.43 -17.07 18.75
C HIS A 216 5.24 -17.13 19.72
N VAL A 217 4.38 -16.10 19.71
CA VAL A 217 3.18 -16.03 20.56
C VAL A 217 2.11 -17.04 20.13
N ILE A 218 1.90 -17.23 18.82
CA ILE A 218 0.88 -18.15 18.29
C ILE A 218 1.33 -19.62 18.40
N GLY A 219 2.63 -19.88 18.23
CA GLY A 219 3.20 -21.23 18.28
C GLY A 219 2.81 -22.12 17.09
N PRO A 220 2.82 -23.46 17.25
CA PRO A 220 2.62 -24.43 16.17
C PRO A 220 1.28 -24.29 15.43
N LYS A 221 0.27 -23.70 16.08
CA LYS A 221 -1.05 -23.43 15.49
C LYS A 221 -0.98 -22.51 14.27
N ILE A 222 0.11 -21.76 14.08
CA ILE A 222 0.32 -20.94 12.90
C ILE A 222 0.31 -21.75 11.60
N TRP A 223 0.55 -23.06 11.66
CA TRP A 223 0.55 -23.91 10.48
C TRP A 223 -0.82 -24.50 10.14
N TRP A 224 -1.88 -24.21 10.91
CA TRP A 224 -3.20 -24.78 10.66
C TRP A 224 -3.67 -24.48 9.21
N PRO A 225 -4.11 -25.48 8.43
CA PRO A 225 -4.47 -26.88 8.81
C PRO A 225 -3.37 -27.95 8.56
N SER A 226 -2.14 -27.55 8.28
CA SER A 226 -1.02 -28.47 7.99
C SER A 226 -0.68 -29.38 9.19
N LYS A 227 -0.11 -30.56 8.90
CA LYS A 227 0.36 -31.55 9.90
C LYS A 227 1.41 -30.99 10.87
N LEU A 228 2.07 -29.88 10.51
CA LEU A 228 3.01 -29.13 11.36
C LEU A 228 2.35 -28.55 12.63
N GLN A 229 1.01 -28.48 12.69
CA GLN A 229 0.29 -27.99 13.85
C GLN A 229 0.39 -28.90 15.10
N TYR A 230 0.70 -30.18 14.93
CA TYR A 230 0.76 -31.17 16.02
C TYR A 230 2.16 -31.35 16.60
N GLU A 231 3.01 -30.33 16.47
CA GLU A 231 4.35 -30.37 17.02
C GLU A 231 4.29 -30.51 18.54
N ASN A 232 4.58 -31.72 19.04
CA ASN A 232 4.62 -32.00 20.47
C ASN A 232 5.75 -31.16 21.07
N ILE A 233 5.36 -30.18 21.90
CA ILE A 233 6.27 -29.44 22.76
C ILE A 233 6.87 -30.47 23.74
N LYS A 234 8.07 -30.95 23.43
CA LYS A 234 8.95 -31.61 24.42
C LYS A 234 9.87 -30.57 25.03
#